data_AF-A0A4U2N3R6-F1
#
_entry.id   AF-A0A4U2N3R6-F1
#
_cell.length_a   1.000
_cell.length_b   1.000
_cell.length_c   1.000
_cell.angle_alpha   90.00
_cell.angle_beta   90.00
_cell.angle_gamma   90.00
#
_symmetry.space_group_name_H-M   'P 1'
#
loop_
_entity.id
_entity.type
_entity.pdbx_description
1 polymer ?
#
loop_
_entity_poly.entity_id
_entity_poly.type
_entity_poly.pdbx_seq_one_letter_code
_entity_poly.pdbx_strand_id
1 'polypeptide(L)'
;MKKIKYAIYYGILATTLLAGIQVSTTQVHAEEETSTAKFSEGSIGELVWKDVNQNGIQDPEENGVEGIIIELYRTDGSKLAETKTDKNGFYQFNSLPEGDYFAHIVIPQDEYKIVSTKLFGWDGYTGYLQIKGDVDNKLTANVGLISKQKGNIVSTIWEEINPNGIQDEYENGISNITVDLYTIYGEKMKTSSTNMMGLYQFSNIPNGYYYIKLQVPEEYVFWGATNFGKDQFSNYIFINENTNTEMGAGYLKKQEDPWENSLCGTEESCGIIY
;
A
#
# COMPACT_ATOMS: atom_id res chain seq x y z
N MET A 1 7.30 35.24 -22.40
CA MET A 1 6.14 36.17 -22.30
C MET A 1 5.87 36.76 -23.68
N LYS A 2 4.82 36.32 -24.38
CA LYS A 2 4.39 36.93 -25.65
C LYS A 2 3.20 37.84 -25.35
N LYS A 3 3.42 39.16 -25.36
CA LYS A 3 2.33 40.14 -25.33
C LYS A 3 1.72 40.19 -26.73
N ILE A 4 0.46 39.83 -26.89
CA ILE A 4 -0.27 40.02 -28.15
C ILE A 4 -0.97 41.37 -28.05
N LYS A 5 -0.56 42.33 -28.89
CA LYS A 5 -1.22 43.62 -29.04
C LYS A 5 -2.20 43.54 -30.22
N TYR A 6 -3.47 43.84 -30.01
CA TYR A 6 -4.40 44.10 -31.10
C TYR A 6 -4.52 45.62 -31.29
N ALA A 7 -4.38 46.10 -32.52
CA ALA A 7 -4.67 47.48 -32.90
C ALA A 7 -5.85 47.46 -33.87
N ILE A 8 -6.97 48.08 -33.50
CA ILE A 8 -8.12 48.27 -34.39
C ILE A 8 -7.89 49.60 -35.12
N TYR A 9 -7.64 49.53 -36.43
CA TYR A 9 -7.45 50.72 -37.27
C TYR A 9 -8.79 51.16 -37.86
N TYR A 10 -9.25 52.37 -37.53
CA TYR A 10 -10.35 53.04 -38.26
C TYR A 10 -9.75 54.01 -39.27
N GLY A 11 -9.96 53.74 -40.56
CA GLY A 11 -9.52 54.61 -41.66
C GLY A 11 -10.46 55.81 -41.85
N ILE A 12 -9.90 57.00 -42.05
CA ILE A 12 -10.66 58.19 -42.46
C ILE A 12 -10.56 58.31 -44.00
N LEU A 13 -11.70 58.23 -44.69
CA LEU A 13 -11.84 58.63 -46.09
C LEU A 13 -11.98 60.16 -46.13
N ALA A 14 -10.93 60.87 -46.54
CA ALA A 14 -10.99 62.32 -46.73
C ALA A 14 -11.26 62.63 -48.21
N THR A 15 -12.47 63.10 -48.53
CA THR A 15 -12.74 63.80 -49.79
C THR A 15 -12.50 65.29 -49.60
N THR A 16 -11.75 65.91 -50.51
CA THR A 16 -11.42 67.34 -50.52
C THR A 16 -12.66 68.22 -50.66
N LEU A 17 -12.82 69.25 -49.81
CA LEU A 17 -13.66 70.40 -50.08
C LEU A 17 -13.10 71.70 -49.48
N LEU A 18 -13.36 72.81 -50.18
CA LEU A 18 -12.85 74.16 -49.93
C LEU A 18 -13.37 74.78 -48.62
N ALA A 19 -12.48 75.60 -48.03
CA ALA A 19 -12.67 76.74 -47.13
C ALA A 19 -13.91 76.77 -46.20
N GLY A 20 -13.64 76.67 -44.88
CA GLY A 20 -14.36 77.49 -43.90
C GLY A 20 -15.13 76.83 -42.75
N ILE A 21 -14.94 75.55 -42.43
CA ILE A 21 -15.62 74.91 -41.28
C ILE A 21 -14.61 74.50 -40.21
N GLN A 22 -14.81 74.96 -38.97
CA GLN A 22 -14.10 74.40 -37.82
C GLN A 22 -14.58 72.97 -37.57
N VAL A 23 -13.70 72.00 -37.83
CA VAL A 23 -13.93 70.61 -37.45
C VAL A 23 -13.57 70.48 -35.97
N SER A 24 -14.58 70.24 -35.12
CA SER A 24 -14.34 69.86 -33.73
C SER A 24 -13.82 68.43 -33.73
N THR A 25 -12.55 68.25 -33.39
CA THR A 25 -11.95 66.92 -33.24
C THR A 25 -12.19 66.42 -31.83
N THR A 26 -12.95 65.34 -31.67
CA THR A 26 -13.04 64.61 -30.40
C THR A 26 -11.79 63.73 -30.29
N GLN A 27 -10.93 63.98 -29.29
CA GLN A 27 -9.89 63.02 -28.92
C GLN A 27 -10.58 61.82 -28.23
N VAL A 28 -10.59 60.68 -28.88
CA VAL A 28 -10.84 59.39 -28.22
C VAL A 28 -9.54 58.95 -27.56
N HIS A 29 -9.50 59.02 -26.23
CA HIS A 29 -8.45 58.37 -25.45
C HIS A 29 -8.71 56.86 -25.51
N ALA A 30 -7.85 56.12 -26.19
CA ALA A 30 -7.88 54.66 -26.11
C ALA A 30 -7.23 54.26 -24.78
N GLU A 31 -8.01 53.81 -23.81
CA GLU A 31 -7.47 53.08 -22.67
C GLU A 31 -6.93 51.74 -23.19
N GLU A 32 -5.62 51.52 -23.10
CA GLU A 32 -5.04 50.18 -23.22
C GLU A 32 -5.53 49.37 -22.01
N GLU A 33 -6.66 48.69 -22.13
CA GLU A 33 -7.02 47.65 -21.16
C GLU A 33 -6.08 46.46 -21.36
N THR A 34 -5.03 46.41 -20.53
CA THR A 34 -4.28 45.17 -20.33
C THR A 34 -5.16 44.20 -19.55
N SER A 35 -5.99 43.43 -20.25
CA SER A 35 -6.61 42.24 -19.70
C SER A 35 -5.50 41.25 -19.33
N THR A 36 -5.27 41.08 -18.04
CA THR A 36 -4.56 39.90 -17.52
C THR A 36 -5.56 38.75 -17.60
N ALA A 37 -5.63 38.07 -18.75
CA ALA A 37 -6.35 36.82 -18.83
C ALA A 37 -5.78 35.90 -17.74
N LYS A 38 -6.56 35.70 -16.67
CA LYS A 38 -6.28 34.72 -15.63
C LYS A 38 -6.44 33.37 -16.29
N PHE A 39 -5.37 32.83 -16.86
CA PHE A 39 -5.34 31.44 -17.28
C PHE A 39 -5.67 30.63 -16.03
N SER A 40 -6.75 29.85 -16.09
CA SER A 40 -6.92 28.82 -15.09
C SER A 40 -5.79 27.83 -15.33
N GLU A 41 -5.15 27.42 -14.24
CA GLU A 41 -4.16 26.38 -14.30
C GLU A 41 -4.69 25.19 -13.51
N GLY A 42 -4.63 24.02 -14.12
CA GLY A 42 -5.02 22.76 -13.49
C GLY A 42 -3.87 22.11 -12.74
N SER A 43 -4.17 21.00 -12.08
CA SER A 43 -3.19 20.20 -11.37
C SER A 43 -3.44 18.70 -11.56
N ILE A 44 -2.36 17.91 -11.62
CA ILE A 44 -2.38 16.45 -11.72
C ILE A 44 -1.56 15.87 -10.57
N GLY A 45 -2.08 14.91 -9.82
CA GLY A 45 -1.34 14.32 -8.70
C GLY A 45 -2.21 13.46 -7.82
N GLU A 46 -1.90 13.44 -6.53
CA GLU A 46 -2.55 12.70 -5.43
C GLU A 46 -1.59 11.68 -4.82
N LEU A 47 -1.69 10.37 -5.03
CA LEU A 47 -0.99 9.42 -4.15
C LEU A 47 -0.34 8.21 -4.84
N VAL A 48 0.82 7.82 -4.32
CA VAL A 48 1.41 6.48 -4.48
C VAL A 48 1.43 5.78 -3.12
N TRP A 49 0.86 4.57 -3.01
CA TRP A 49 0.77 3.83 -1.74
C TRP A 49 1.18 2.36 -1.87
N LYS A 50 1.46 1.72 -0.73
CA LYS A 50 1.67 0.28 -0.63
C LYS A 50 0.31 -0.42 -0.67
N ASP A 51 -0.04 -0.99 -1.81
CA ASP A 51 -1.27 -1.75 -2.02
C ASP A 51 -1.02 -3.21 -1.64
N VAL A 52 -1.30 -3.53 -0.38
CA VAL A 52 -0.88 -4.82 0.21
C VAL A 52 -1.90 -5.92 -0.10
N ASN A 53 -3.17 -5.55 -0.23
CA ASN A 53 -4.23 -6.50 -0.59
C ASN A 53 -4.47 -6.61 -2.11
N GLN A 54 -3.77 -5.79 -2.91
CA GLN A 54 -3.73 -5.81 -4.37
C GLN A 54 -5.06 -5.45 -5.03
N ASN A 55 -5.88 -4.63 -4.38
CA ASN A 55 -7.23 -4.29 -4.86
C ASN A 55 -7.27 -3.01 -5.73
N GLY A 56 -6.16 -2.26 -5.83
CA GLY A 56 -6.06 -1.02 -6.60
C GLY A 56 -6.77 0.18 -5.97
N ILE A 57 -7.20 0.07 -4.71
CA ILE A 57 -7.89 1.08 -3.91
C ILE A 57 -6.99 1.36 -2.70
N GLN A 58 -6.89 2.62 -2.28
CA GLN A 58 -6.17 2.93 -1.04
C GLN A 58 -7.06 2.61 0.17
N ASP A 59 -6.63 1.64 0.97
CA ASP A 59 -7.26 1.33 2.25
C ASP A 59 -6.64 2.14 3.43
N PRO A 60 -7.34 2.37 4.55
CA PRO A 60 -6.87 3.23 5.65
C PRO A 60 -5.52 2.83 6.28
N GLU A 61 -5.14 1.56 6.17
CA GLU A 61 -3.91 0.98 6.73
C GLU A 61 -2.74 0.98 5.72
N GLU A 62 -3.00 1.43 4.49
CA GLU A 62 -2.04 1.42 3.41
C GLU A 62 -1.27 2.75 3.33
N ASN A 63 0.00 2.66 3.69
CA ASN A 63 0.89 3.80 3.77
C ASN A 63 1.37 4.27 2.39
N GLY A 64 1.61 5.57 2.25
CA GLY A 64 2.26 6.14 1.08
C GLY A 64 3.68 5.64 0.86
N VAL A 65 4.14 5.69 -0.39
CA VAL A 65 5.51 5.31 -0.77
C VAL A 65 6.31 6.54 -1.13
N GLU A 66 7.36 6.84 -0.37
CA GLU A 66 8.25 7.98 -0.58
C GLU A 66 9.23 7.76 -1.73
N GLY A 67 9.61 8.84 -2.41
CA GLY A 67 10.75 8.87 -3.34
C GLY A 67 10.48 8.27 -4.72
N ILE A 68 9.24 7.87 -5.02
CA ILE A 68 8.83 7.37 -6.32
C ILE A 68 8.81 8.51 -7.33
N ILE A 69 9.50 8.33 -8.46
CA ILE A 69 9.58 9.31 -9.53
C ILE A 69 8.32 9.24 -10.39
N ILE A 70 7.69 10.39 -10.61
CA ILE A 70 6.59 10.58 -11.56
C ILE A 70 7.03 11.58 -12.63
N GLU A 71 6.89 11.20 -13.89
CA GLU A 71 7.18 12.03 -15.06
C GLU A 71 5.86 12.44 -15.72
N LEU A 72 5.74 13.70 -16.14
CA LEU A 72 4.57 14.22 -16.86
C LEU A 72 4.96 14.56 -18.30
N TYR A 73 4.12 14.14 -19.25
CA TYR A 73 4.33 14.32 -20.69
C TYR A 73 3.15 15.04 -21.34
N ARG A 74 3.43 15.71 -22.46
CA ARG A 74 2.40 16.15 -23.41
C ARG A 74 2.08 15.04 -24.40
N THR A 75 0.95 15.16 -25.10
CA THR A 75 0.51 14.19 -26.12
C THR A 75 1.46 14.04 -27.32
N ASP A 76 2.35 15.00 -27.55
CA ASP A 76 3.42 14.90 -28.55
C ASP A 76 4.61 14.03 -28.09
N GLY A 77 4.56 13.49 -26.88
CA GLY A 77 5.62 12.67 -26.27
C GLY A 77 6.73 13.46 -25.60
N SER A 78 6.67 14.80 -25.58
CA SER A 78 7.66 15.62 -24.90
C SER A 78 7.48 15.55 -23.38
N LYS A 79 8.57 15.28 -22.64
CA LYS A 79 8.59 15.35 -21.18
C LYS A 79 8.45 16.82 -20.76
N LEU A 80 7.43 17.11 -19.96
CA LEU A 80 7.14 18.44 -19.45
C LEU A 80 7.78 18.67 -18.08
N ALA A 81 7.65 17.72 -17.17
CA ALA A 81 8.08 17.85 -15.79
C ALA A 81 8.37 16.47 -15.16
N GLU A 82 9.01 16.50 -13.99
CA GLU A 82 9.21 15.36 -13.11
C GLU A 82 9.04 15.81 -11.67
N THR A 83 8.52 14.93 -10.81
CA THR A 83 8.49 15.11 -9.37
C THR A 83 8.76 13.78 -8.66
N LYS A 84 8.92 13.82 -7.34
CA LYS A 84 8.98 12.64 -6.48
C LYS A 84 7.88 12.68 -5.44
N THR A 85 7.40 11.52 -5.05
CA THR A 85 6.48 11.40 -3.91
C THR A 85 7.17 11.79 -2.61
N ASP A 86 6.42 12.48 -1.74
CA ASP A 86 6.87 12.84 -0.41
C ASP A 86 6.81 11.66 0.58
N LYS A 87 7.19 11.90 1.84
CA LYS A 87 7.16 10.89 2.93
C LYS A 87 5.81 10.19 3.14
N ASN A 88 4.73 10.82 2.69
CA ASN A 88 3.37 10.31 2.81
C ASN A 88 2.85 9.77 1.46
N GLY A 89 3.71 9.66 0.45
CA GLY A 89 3.36 9.19 -0.89
C GLY A 89 2.73 10.23 -1.81
N PHE A 90 2.60 11.48 -1.38
CA PHE A 90 1.90 12.49 -2.19
C PHE A 90 2.82 13.09 -3.25
N TYR A 91 2.27 13.36 -4.41
CA TYR A 91 2.94 14.11 -5.48
C TYR A 91 1.95 15.02 -6.20
N GLN A 92 2.47 16.10 -6.81
CA GLN A 92 1.61 17.06 -7.51
C GLN A 92 2.39 17.81 -8.60
N PHE A 93 1.79 17.90 -9.78
CA PHE A 93 2.09 18.90 -10.80
C PHE A 93 1.04 20.01 -10.71
N ASN A 94 1.50 21.24 -10.52
CA ASN A 94 0.64 22.43 -10.41
C ASN A 94 0.82 23.30 -11.64
N SER A 95 -0.04 24.30 -11.77
CA SER A 95 0.12 25.36 -12.76
C SER A 95 0.12 24.84 -14.21
N LEU A 96 -0.67 23.79 -14.50
CA LEU A 96 -0.74 23.18 -15.82
C LEU A 96 -1.70 23.96 -16.73
N PRO A 97 -1.24 24.44 -17.90
CA PRO A 97 -2.12 25.02 -18.90
C PRO A 97 -3.16 24.02 -19.40
N GLU A 98 -4.25 24.53 -19.97
CA GLU A 98 -5.21 23.72 -20.72
C GLU A 98 -4.50 22.84 -21.77
N GLY A 99 -4.88 21.57 -21.81
CA GLY A 99 -4.28 20.58 -22.70
C GLY A 99 -4.44 19.16 -22.18
N ASP A 100 -4.01 18.23 -23.03
CA ASP A 100 -3.98 16.80 -22.73
C ASP A 100 -2.56 16.39 -22.32
N TYR A 101 -2.48 15.59 -21.26
CA TYR A 101 -1.23 15.10 -20.68
C TYR A 101 -1.31 13.60 -20.43
N PHE A 102 -0.18 12.95 -20.19
CA PHE A 102 -0.14 11.63 -19.58
C PHE A 102 1.05 11.56 -18.61
N ALA A 103 0.93 10.75 -17.56
CA ALA A 103 1.98 10.56 -16.59
C ALA A 103 2.61 9.17 -16.72
N HIS A 104 3.87 9.05 -16.30
CA HIS A 104 4.61 7.81 -16.21
C HIS A 104 5.18 7.69 -14.80
N ILE A 105 4.89 6.57 -14.13
CA ILE A 105 5.51 6.23 -12.84
C ILE A 105 6.76 5.40 -13.10
N VAL A 106 7.91 5.89 -12.64
CA VAL A 106 9.19 5.18 -12.75
C VAL A 106 9.38 4.34 -11.49
N ILE A 107 9.12 3.04 -11.62
CA ILE A 107 9.13 2.10 -10.50
C ILE A 107 10.50 1.43 -10.37
N PRO A 108 11.11 1.40 -9.17
CA PRO A 108 12.24 0.53 -8.85
C PRO A 108 11.78 -0.94 -8.93
N GLN A 109 12.03 -1.57 -10.07
CA GLN A 109 11.50 -2.91 -10.40
C GLN A 109 12.08 -4.02 -9.53
N ASP A 110 13.14 -3.79 -8.76
CA ASP A 110 13.66 -4.71 -7.76
C ASP A 110 12.91 -4.61 -6.42
N GLU A 111 12.33 -3.45 -6.11
CA GLU A 111 11.64 -3.17 -4.86
C GLU A 111 10.11 -3.31 -4.95
N TYR A 112 9.52 -2.93 -6.09
CA TYR A 112 8.06 -2.84 -6.21
C TYR A 112 7.54 -3.48 -7.50
N LYS A 113 6.25 -3.80 -7.51
CA LYS A 113 5.42 -4.02 -8.70
C LYS A 113 4.27 -3.03 -8.69
N ILE A 114 3.86 -2.57 -9.86
CA ILE A 114 2.64 -1.77 -9.99
C ILE A 114 1.41 -2.66 -9.75
N VAL A 115 0.39 -2.09 -9.11
CA VAL A 115 -0.99 -2.56 -9.23
C VAL A 115 -1.69 -1.59 -10.18
N SER A 116 -2.23 -2.10 -11.29
CA SER A 116 -2.98 -1.24 -12.20
C SER A 116 -4.19 -0.66 -11.47
N THR A 117 -4.32 0.65 -11.55
CA THR A 117 -5.48 1.38 -11.02
C THR A 117 -6.39 1.78 -12.16
N LYS A 118 -7.47 2.50 -11.84
CA LYS A 118 -8.35 3.09 -12.86
C LYS A 118 -7.61 3.95 -13.89
N LEU A 119 -6.45 4.53 -13.52
CA LEU A 119 -5.73 5.47 -14.38
C LEU A 119 -4.39 4.94 -14.85
N PHE A 120 -3.59 4.33 -13.97
CA PHE A 120 -2.30 3.76 -14.36
C PHE A 120 -2.46 2.33 -14.85
N GLY A 121 -1.94 2.07 -16.05
CA GLY A 121 -1.80 0.72 -16.61
C GLY A 121 -0.61 -0.03 -16.00
N TRP A 122 -0.54 -1.33 -16.26
CA TRP A 122 0.58 -2.18 -15.83
C TRP A 122 1.94 -1.79 -16.44
N ASP A 123 1.92 -0.98 -17.49
CA ASP A 123 3.09 -0.40 -18.14
C ASP A 123 3.61 0.86 -17.43
N GLY A 124 2.94 1.31 -16.37
CA GLY A 124 3.32 2.50 -15.62
C GLY A 124 2.88 3.81 -16.28
N TYR A 125 2.10 3.77 -17.36
CA TYR A 125 1.57 4.98 -17.99
C TYR A 125 0.11 5.19 -17.61
N THR A 126 -0.32 6.45 -17.53
CA THR A 126 -1.74 6.77 -17.48
C THR A 126 -2.36 6.76 -18.87
N GLY A 127 -3.70 6.70 -18.91
CA GLY A 127 -4.44 7.29 -20.05
C GLY A 127 -4.25 8.81 -20.15
N TYR A 128 -4.92 9.45 -21.10
CA TYR A 128 -4.88 10.91 -21.23
C TYR A 128 -5.63 11.61 -20.09
N LEU A 129 -4.96 12.60 -19.50
CA LEU A 129 -5.42 13.49 -18.44
C LEU A 129 -5.68 14.87 -19.05
N GLN A 130 -6.94 15.30 -19.08
CA GLN A 130 -7.36 16.51 -19.78
C GLN A 130 -7.60 17.68 -18.82
N ILE A 131 -6.72 18.68 -18.85
CA ILE A 131 -6.92 19.96 -18.18
C ILE A 131 -7.74 20.86 -19.10
N LYS A 132 -8.92 21.30 -18.63
CA LYS A 132 -9.94 22.02 -19.42
C LYS A 132 -9.96 23.54 -19.24
N GLY A 133 -8.93 24.12 -18.60
CA GLY A 133 -8.87 25.58 -18.43
C GLY A 133 -9.95 26.18 -17.53
N ASP A 134 -10.56 25.38 -16.64
CA ASP A 134 -11.44 25.85 -15.56
C ASP A 134 -10.66 25.96 -14.22
N VAL A 135 -11.07 26.90 -13.36
CA VAL A 135 -10.48 27.07 -12.03
C VAL A 135 -10.75 25.79 -11.23
N ASP A 136 -9.75 25.26 -10.54
CA ASP A 136 -9.84 24.01 -9.77
C ASP A 136 -9.99 22.71 -10.58
N ASN A 137 -9.51 22.67 -11.83
CA ASN A 137 -9.33 21.40 -12.55
C ASN A 137 -8.20 20.57 -11.92
N LYS A 138 -8.53 19.85 -10.84
CA LYS A 138 -7.65 18.95 -10.09
C LYS A 138 -7.96 17.52 -10.50
N LEU A 139 -7.04 16.93 -11.25
CA LEU A 139 -7.10 15.53 -11.64
C LEU A 139 -6.28 14.70 -10.67
N THR A 140 -6.88 13.61 -10.22
CA THR A 140 -6.22 12.63 -9.40
C THR A 140 -5.61 11.54 -10.27
N ALA A 141 -4.44 11.04 -9.89
CA ALA A 141 -3.67 10.03 -10.62
C ALA A 141 -3.00 9.10 -9.60
N ASN A 142 -3.83 8.26 -9.01
CA ASN A 142 -3.47 7.34 -7.93
C ASN A 142 -2.86 6.04 -8.45
N VAL A 143 -1.82 5.54 -7.79
CA VAL A 143 -1.20 4.24 -8.10
C VAL A 143 -0.79 3.44 -6.86
N GLY A 144 -1.30 2.21 -6.78
CA GLY A 144 -0.91 1.23 -5.77
C GLY A 144 0.34 0.46 -6.19
N LEU A 145 1.21 0.16 -5.22
CA LEU A 145 2.44 -0.62 -5.41
C LEU A 145 2.47 -1.82 -4.47
N ILE A 146 2.79 -2.99 -4.99
CA ILE A 146 3.10 -4.16 -4.18
C ILE A 146 4.60 -4.17 -3.91
N SER A 147 4.99 -4.14 -2.65
CA SER A 147 6.39 -4.33 -2.25
C SER A 147 6.83 -5.78 -2.51
N LYS A 148 8.05 -5.92 -3.03
CA LYS A 148 8.75 -7.20 -3.23
C LYS A 148 9.54 -7.62 -1.99
N GLN A 149 9.67 -6.73 -1.02
CA GLN A 149 10.27 -7.06 0.26
C GLN A 149 9.42 -8.13 0.97
N LYS A 150 10.05 -8.86 1.88
CA LYS A 150 9.49 -10.06 2.50
C LYS A 150 9.63 -9.95 4.01
N GLY A 151 8.63 -10.46 4.71
CA GLY A 151 8.66 -10.54 6.16
C GLY A 151 9.07 -11.92 6.68
N ASN A 152 9.00 -12.05 7.99
CA ASN A 152 9.31 -13.27 8.72
C ASN A 152 8.28 -13.52 9.83
N ILE A 153 8.18 -14.76 10.26
CA ILE A 153 7.51 -15.14 11.51
C ILE A 153 8.53 -15.88 12.35
N VAL A 154 8.71 -15.49 13.61
CA VAL A 154 9.67 -16.11 14.53
C VAL A 154 9.01 -16.19 15.90
N SER A 155 8.74 -17.38 16.41
CA SER A 155 8.11 -17.52 17.72
C SER A 155 8.44 -18.85 18.39
N THR A 156 7.95 -19.04 19.61
CA THR A 156 8.32 -20.16 20.48
C THR A 156 7.13 -21.05 20.77
N ILE A 157 7.35 -22.36 20.82
CA ILE A 157 6.45 -23.32 21.46
C ILE A 157 7.07 -23.73 22.78
N TRP A 158 6.33 -23.64 23.89
CA TRP A 158 6.84 -23.92 25.24
C TRP A 158 5.96 -24.91 26.00
N GLU A 159 6.55 -25.52 27.03
CA GLU A 159 5.85 -26.36 27.98
C GLU A 159 5.22 -25.46 29.05
N GLU A 160 3.89 -25.50 29.14
CA GLU A 160 3.13 -24.80 30.17
C GLU A 160 3.31 -25.50 31.51
N ILE A 161 3.81 -24.76 32.50
CA ILE A 161 3.88 -25.22 33.90
C ILE A 161 2.70 -24.65 34.66
N ASN A 162 2.40 -23.38 34.42
CA ASN A 162 1.28 -22.67 35.04
C ASN A 162 0.30 -22.23 33.95
N PRO A 163 -0.68 -23.07 33.61
CA PRO A 163 -1.41 -23.05 32.34
C PRO A 163 -2.16 -21.72 32.06
N ASN A 164 -1.46 -20.71 31.57
CA ASN A 164 -1.94 -19.33 31.42
C ASN A 164 -1.86 -18.83 29.97
N GLY A 165 -1.21 -19.58 29.07
CA GLY A 165 -1.11 -19.26 27.64
C GLY A 165 -0.08 -18.17 27.31
N ILE A 166 0.81 -17.84 28.24
CA ILE A 166 1.89 -16.85 28.10
C ILE A 166 3.20 -17.54 28.52
N GLN A 167 4.26 -17.41 27.72
CA GLN A 167 5.55 -17.98 28.10
C GLN A 167 6.16 -17.25 29.30
N ASP A 168 6.27 -17.96 30.43
CA ASP A 168 6.92 -17.47 31.65
C ASP A 168 8.41 -17.86 31.76
N GLU A 169 9.16 -17.24 32.68
CA GLU A 169 10.64 -17.40 32.83
C GLU A 169 11.09 -18.87 33.03
N TYR A 170 10.23 -19.71 33.60
CA TYR A 170 10.53 -21.11 33.91
C TYR A 170 9.91 -22.10 32.91
N GLU A 171 9.29 -21.61 31.85
CA GLU A 171 8.64 -22.43 30.82
C GLU A 171 9.58 -22.68 29.65
N ASN A 172 10.13 -23.89 29.64
CA ASN A 172 11.11 -24.29 28.66
C ASN A 172 10.47 -24.47 27.28
N GLY A 173 11.21 -24.10 26.24
CA GLY A 173 10.80 -24.38 24.88
C GLY A 173 10.78 -25.88 24.55
N ILE A 174 9.82 -26.30 23.73
CA ILE A 174 9.68 -27.69 23.29
C ILE A 174 10.29 -27.84 21.90
N SER A 175 11.30 -28.70 21.77
CA SER A 175 11.96 -28.97 20.49
C SER A 175 11.19 -29.95 19.60
N ASN A 176 11.46 -29.90 18.29
CA ASN A 176 10.93 -30.82 17.28
C ASN A 176 9.40 -30.77 17.08
N ILE A 177 8.73 -29.71 17.53
CA ILE A 177 7.32 -29.45 17.22
C ILE A 177 7.23 -28.99 15.76
N THR A 178 6.36 -29.63 14.98
CA THR A 178 6.12 -29.25 13.58
C THR A 178 5.09 -28.13 13.51
N VAL A 179 5.42 -27.09 12.76
CA VAL A 179 4.57 -25.91 12.53
C VAL A 179 4.43 -25.73 11.02
N ASP A 180 3.19 -25.62 10.55
CA ASP A 180 2.87 -25.43 9.14
C ASP A 180 2.31 -24.02 8.91
N LEU A 181 2.82 -23.32 7.90
CA LEU A 181 2.32 -22.02 7.44
C LEU A 181 1.46 -22.22 6.19
N TYR A 182 0.28 -21.60 6.18
CA TYR A 182 -0.68 -21.66 5.09
C TYR A 182 -0.98 -20.27 4.53
N THR A 183 -1.29 -20.20 3.23
CA THR A 183 -1.87 -19.01 2.61
C THR A 183 -3.33 -18.86 3.05
N ILE A 184 -3.92 -17.66 2.93
CA ILE A 184 -5.36 -17.47 3.19
C ILE A 184 -6.29 -18.33 2.33
N TYR A 185 -5.79 -18.89 1.23
CA TYR A 185 -6.56 -19.76 0.34
C TYR A 185 -6.53 -21.24 0.74
N GLY A 186 -5.87 -21.55 1.86
CA GLY A 186 -5.81 -22.92 2.41
C GLY A 186 -4.64 -23.75 1.88
N GLU A 187 -3.74 -23.17 1.09
CA GLU A 187 -2.59 -23.87 0.54
C GLU A 187 -1.44 -23.88 1.54
N LYS A 188 -0.85 -25.06 1.80
CA LYS A 188 0.33 -25.15 2.66
C LYS A 188 1.54 -24.56 1.95
N MET A 189 2.12 -23.52 2.54
CA MET A 189 3.23 -22.77 1.96
C MET A 189 4.60 -23.25 2.46
N LYS A 190 4.75 -23.43 3.78
CA LYS A 190 6.02 -23.80 4.42
C LYS A 190 5.78 -24.69 5.63
N THR A 191 6.80 -25.46 6.01
CA THR A 191 6.86 -26.23 7.27
C THR A 191 8.16 -25.88 7.99
N SER A 192 8.10 -25.73 9.31
CA SER A 192 9.24 -25.52 10.20
C SER A 192 9.14 -26.48 11.38
N SER A 193 10.27 -26.74 12.04
CA SER A 193 10.31 -27.43 13.32
C SER A 193 10.98 -26.56 14.37
N THR A 194 10.53 -26.65 15.62
CA THR A 194 11.14 -25.91 16.73
C THR A 194 12.54 -26.46 17.07
N ASN A 195 13.46 -25.57 17.44
CA ASN A 195 14.80 -25.95 17.90
C ASN A 195 14.81 -26.33 19.40
N MET A 196 15.98 -26.57 19.99
CA MET A 196 16.14 -26.92 21.41
C MET A 196 15.59 -25.88 22.40
N MET A 197 15.38 -24.64 21.97
CA MET A 197 14.79 -23.56 22.79
C MET A 197 13.31 -23.36 22.45
N GLY A 198 12.68 -24.26 21.68
CA GLY A 198 11.29 -24.13 21.24
C GLY A 198 11.05 -23.13 20.12
N LEU A 199 12.10 -22.49 19.59
CA LEU A 199 11.98 -21.45 18.57
C LEU A 199 11.76 -22.07 17.18
N TYR A 200 10.74 -21.63 16.46
CA TYR A 200 10.55 -21.90 15.04
C TYR A 200 10.61 -20.59 14.23
N GLN A 201 10.88 -20.71 12.93
CA GLN A 201 10.92 -19.55 12.04
C GLN A 201 10.43 -19.85 10.63
N PHE A 202 9.74 -18.87 10.04
CA PHE A 202 9.46 -18.80 8.62
C PHE A 202 10.07 -17.52 8.07
N SER A 203 11.08 -17.65 7.21
CA SER A 203 11.74 -16.50 6.59
C SER A 203 11.32 -16.29 5.15
N ASN A 204 11.52 -15.09 4.64
CA ASN A 204 11.27 -14.72 3.24
C ASN A 204 9.82 -15.00 2.82
N ILE A 205 8.86 -14.52 3.62
CA ILE A 205 7.43 -14.63 3.33
C ILE A 205 7.01 -13.40 2.51
N PRO A 206 6.43 -13.57 1.31
CA PRO A 206 5.84 -12.45 0.57
C PRO A 206 4.78 -11.71 1.38
N ASN A 207 4.59 -10.43 1.11
CA ASN A 207 3.54 -9.68 1.79
C ASN A 207 2.15 -10.29 1.51
N GLY A 208 1.29 -10.25 2.51
CA GLY A 208 -0.06 -10.80 2.45
C GLY A 208 -0.52 -11.39 3.78
N TYR A 209 -1.70 -12.02 3.75
CA TYR A 209 -2.28 -12.69 4.90
C TYR A 209 -1.96 -14.19 4.88
N TYR A 210 -1.73 -14.75 6.08
CA TYR A 210 -1.38 -16.15 6.30
C TYR A 210 -2.04 -16.67 7.57
N TYR A 211 -1.97 -17.97 7.81
CA TYR A 211 -2.26 -18.55 9.13
C TYR A 211 -1.37 -19.77 9.38
N ILE A 212 -1.23 -20.14 10.64
CA ILE A 212 -0.40 -21.25 11.10
C ILE A 212 -1.29 -22.40 11.57
N LYS A 213 -0.85 -23.63 11.33
CA LYS A 213 -1.35 -24.83 12.00
C LYS A 213 -0.24 -25.44 12.84
N LEU A 214 -0.55 -25.71 14.10
CA LEU A 214 0.33 -26.45 15.00
C LEU A 214 0.10 -27.95 14.85
N GLN A 215 1.17 -28.74 14.85
CA GLN A 215 1.10 -30.20 14.97
C GLN A 215 1.48 -30.58 16.39
N VAL A 216 0.47 -30.92 17.20
CA VAL A 216 0.66 -31.27 18.61
C VAL A 216 0.99 -32.76 18.72
N PRO A 217 2.17 -33.15 19.22
CA PRO A 217 2.53 -34.55 19.42
C PRO A 217 1.63 -35.23 20.46
N GLU A 218 1.56 -36.56 20.43
CA GLU A 218 0.66 -37.33 21.29
C GLU A 218 0.94 -37.16 22.78
N GLU A 219 2.18 -36.90 23.16
CA GLU A 219 2.61 -36.69 24.54
C GLU A 219 2.23 -35.30 25.11
N TYR A 220 1.67 -34.42 24.27
CA TYR A 220 1.24 -33.08 24.66
C TYR A 220 -0.26 -32.87 24.43
N VAL A 221 -0.80 -31.88 25.13
CA VAL A 221 -2.11 -31.29 24.88
C VAL A 221 -1.90 -29.80 24.60
N PHE A 222 -2.50 -29.29 23.52
CA PHE A 222 -2.53 -27.85 23.30
C PHE A 222 -3.43 -27.21 24.35
N TRP A 223 -2.84 -26.36 25.20
CA TRP A 223 -3.58 -25.70 26.26
C TRP A 223 -4.28 -24.43 25.79
N GLY A 224 -3.57 -23.61 25.02
CA GLY A 224 -4.09 -22.36 24.51
C GLY A 224 -3.00 -21.33 24.27
N ALA A 225 -3.30 -20.37 23.42
CA ALA A 225 -2.48 -19.17 23.23
C ALA A 225 -3.36 -18.07 22.64
N THR A 226 -3.03 -16.81 22.89
CA THR A 226 -3.83 -15.64 22.46
C THR A 226 -4.22 -15.69 20.98
N ASN A 227 -3.30 -16.17 20.13
CA ASN A 227 -3.45 -16.16 18.68
C ASN A 227 -3.88 -17.51 18.08
N PHE A 228 -4.23 -18.52 18.89
CA PHE A 228 -4.59 -19.86 18.42
C PHE A 228 -5.93 -20.33 18.96
N GLY A 229 -6.75 -20.90 18.07
CA GLY A 229 -7.97 -21.60 18.42
C GLY A 229 -7.69 -23.01 18.96
N LYS A 230 -8.68 -23.61 19.63
CA LYS A 230 -8.62 -25.01 20.10
C LYS A 230 -8.41 -26.03 18.98
N ASP A 231 -8.73 -25.64 17.76
CA ASP A 231 -8.48 -26.39 16.52
C ASP A 231 -7.03 -26.30 16.03
N GLN A 232 -6.14 -25.65 16.81
CA GLN A 232 -4.70 -25.51 16.57
C GLN A 232 -4.35 -24.63 15.37
N PHE A 233 -5.34 -23.90 14.84
CA PHE A 233 -5.14 -22.88 13.82
C PHE A 233 -5.00 -21.51 14.46
N SER A 234 -4.18 -20.67 13.85
CA SER A 234 -4.07 -19.28 14.29
C SER A 234 -5.18 -18.39 13.75
N ASN A 235 -5.32 -17.19 14.32
CA ASN A 235 -5.87 -16.04 13.60
C ASN A 235 -5.05 -15.72 12.34
N TYR A 236 -5.60 -14.86 11.47
CA TYR A 236 -4.86 -14.40 10.30
C TYR A 236 -3.70 -13.48 10.69
N ILE A 237 -2.55 -13.74 10.09
CA ILE A 237 -1.29 -13.04 10.30
C ILE A 237 -1.05 -12.19 9.06
N PHE A 238 -0.95 -10.89 9.25
CA PHE A 238 -0.57 -9.98 8.18
C PHE A 238 0.94 -9.79 8.14
N ILE A 239 1.55 -10.11 6.99
CA ILE A 239 2.96 -9.89 6.71
C ILE A 239 3.09 -8.72 5.74
N ASN A 240 3.83 -7.70 6.15
CA ASN A 240 4.15 -6.51 5.37
C ASN A 240 5.56 -6.03 5.70
N GLU A 241 6.57 -6.76 5.21
CA GLU A 241 8.01 -6.45 5.44
C GLU A 241 8.45 -6.51 6.92
N ASN A 242 7.60 -7.02 7.80
CA ASN A 242 7.82 -7.10 9.24
C ASN A 242 8.29 -8.49 9.68
N THR A 243 8.81 -8.56 10.91
CA THR A 243 8.96 -9.83 11.63
C THR A 243 7.85 -9.93 12.67
N ASN A 244 6.94 -10.88 12.50
CA ASN A 244 5.93 -11.19 13.51
C ASN A 244 6.52 -12.13 14.57
N THR A 245 6.36 -11.77 15.84
CA THR A 245 6.87 -12.55 16.98
C THR A 245 5.79 -13.10 17.92
N GLU A 246 4.53 -12.87 17.60
CA GLU A 246 3.38 -13.10 18.50
C GLU A 246 2.72 -14.47 18.29
N MET A 247 3.31 -15.32 17.45
CA MET A 247 2.75 -16.62 17.08
C MET A 247 3.21 -17.75 18.01
N GLY A 248 3.29 -17.46 19.30
CA GLY A 248 3.73 -18.41 20.31
C GLY A 248 2.60 -19.33 20.77
N ALA A 249 2.92 -20.54 21.26
CA ALA A 249 1.92 -21.40 21.88
C ALA A 249 2.46 -22.30 23.01
N GLY A 250 1.67 -22.44 24.06
CA GLY A 250 1.96 -23.28 25.22
C GLY A 250 1.26 -24.65 25.17
N TYR A 251 2.02 -25.71 25.44
CA TYR A 251 1.54 -27.09 25.49
C TYR A 251 1.68 -27.67 26.91
N LEU A 252 0.67 -28.39 27.36
CA LEU A 252 0.77 -29.20 28.58
C LEU A 252 1.30 -30.58 28.26
N LYS A 253 2.33 -31.02 28.96
CA LYS A 253 2.82 -32.38 28.86
C LYS A 253 1.85 -33.32 29.57
N LYS A 254 1.42 -34.38 28.89
CA LYS A 254 0.59 -35.41 29.52
C LYS A 254 1.42 -36.10 30.61
N GLN A 255 0.89 -36.18 31.82
CA GLN A 255 1.47 -37.05 32.84
C GLN A 255 1.01 -38.48 32.56
N GLU A 256 1.95 -39.43 32.55
CA GLU A 256 1.60 -40.84 32.67
C GLU A 256 1.03 -41.05 34.07
N ASP A 257 -0.16 -41.67 34.19
CA ASP A 257 -0.67 -42.06 35.50
C ASP A 257 0.29 -43.08 36.12
N PRO A 258 0.97 -42.78 37.24
CA PRO A 258 1.87 -43.71 37.90
C PRO A 258 1.16 -45.00 38.36
N TRP A 259 -0.17 -45.01 38.39
CA TRP A 259 -1.00 -46.11 38.90
C TRP A 259 -1.72 -46.92 37.83
N GLU A 260 -1.74 -46.50 36.56
CA GLU A 260 -2.38 -47.28 35.48
C GLU A 260 -1.72 -48.64 35.27
N ASN A 261 -0.40 -48.75 35.48
CA ASN A 261 0.31 -50.03 35.38
C ASN A 261 0.22 -50.92 36.64
N SER A 262 -0.44 -50.46 37.71
CA SER A 262 -0.57 -51.21 38.96
C SER A 262 -1.94 -51.86 39.17
N LEU A 263 -2.98 -51.49 38.40
CA LEU A 263 -4.36 -51.91 38.66
C LEU A 263 -5.19 -52.26 37.41
N CYS A 264 -4.58 -52.74 36.32
CA CYS A 264 -5.35 -53.42 35.27
C CYS A 264 -5.70 -54.86 35.68
N GLY A 265 -6.56 -55.00 36.68
CA GLY A 265 -7.49 -56.12 36.77
C GLY A 265 -8.69 -55.80 35.87
N THR A 266 -9.05 -56.74 35.02
CA THR A 266 -10.17 -56.73 34.05
C THR A 266 -11.35 -55.77 34.35
N GLU A 267 -11.70 -55.00 33.32
CA GLU A 267 -12.95 -54.24 33.07
C GLU A 267 -12.95 -52.71 33.31
N GLU A 268 -13.02 -51.99 32.17
CA GLU A 268 -13.65 -50.69 31.91
C GLU A 268 -13.49 -49.55 32.95
N SER A 269 -12.41 -48.76 32.82
CA SER A 269 -12.44 -47.27 32.71
C SER A 269 -11.08 -46.66 33.09
N CYS A 270 -10.22 -46.42 32.10
CA CYS A 270 -9.05 -45.55 32.27
C CYS A 270 -9.43 -44.13 31.83
N GLY A 271 -9.56 -43.23 32.81
CA GLY A 271 -9.83 -41.81 32.59
C GLY A 271 -8.54 -41.00 32.68
N ILE A 272 -8.21 -40.25 31.64
CA ILE A 272 -7.09 -39.29 31.61
C ILE A 272 -7.37 -38.19 32.63
N ILE A 273 -6.44 -37.95 33.56
CA ILE A 273 -6.46 -36.80 34.47
C ILE A 273 -5.62 -35.68 33.82
N TYR A 274 -6.23 -34.50 33.68
CA TYR A 274 -5.63 -33.29 33.13
C TYR A 274 -4.76 -32.56 34.15
#